data_AF-A0A922LE68-F1
#
_entry.id   AF-A0A922LE68-F1
#
_cell.length_a   1.000
_cell.length_b   1.000
_cell.length_c   1.000
_cell.angle_alpha   90.00
_cell.angle_beta   90.00
_cell.angle_gamma   90.00
#
_symmetry.space_group_name_H-M   'P 1'
#
loop_
_entity.id
_entity.type
_entity.pdbx_description
1 polymer ?
#
loop_
_entity_poly.entity_id
_entity_poly.type
_entity_poly.pdbx_seq_one_letter_code
_entity_poly.pdbx_strand_id
1 'polypeptide(L)'
;MTYRVSGLLQRSGKILKGCYYGTLKLAVDGSIKRAKPPNYDFFSSGNNYLRFLFDNTKTMDRFNDNSKVIVVEGNIASGKSNVAAKLAKYLDMEYFPDPTEDDIYVYRNVEPNFDIRCHNFLLPDYAKYYTCEMFWNEPDLINKGKGLYLQYHFYLRRYWNYLRALCHLFNTGQGVVIDRSPFSEFIFAEAMHKCNYLSERGKFLLISF
;
A
#
# COMPACT_ATOMS: atom_id res chain seq x y z
N MET A 1 -27.21 -16.45 -22.57
CA MET A 1 -27.61 -15.08 -22.96
C MET A 1 -27.68 -14.22 -21.70
N THR A 2 -26.64 -13.45 -21.42
CA THR A 2 -26.56 -12.52 -20.28
C THR A 2 -27.22 -11.20 -20.67
N TYR A 3 -28.35 -10.88 -20.05
CA TYR A 3 -29.05 -9.63 -20.30
C TYR A 3 -28.29 -8.47 -19.63
N ARG A 4 -27.72 -7.59 -20.45
CA ARG A 4 -27.18 -6.29 -20.05
C ARG A 4 -28.37 -5.37 -19.75
N VAL A 5 -28.64 -5.07 -18.48
CA VAL A 5 -29.55 -3.97 -18.14
C VAL A 5 -28.72 -2.69 -18.15
N SER A 6 -28.48 -2.17 -19.35
CA SER A 6 -28.00 -0.79 -19.53
C SER A 6 -29.10 0.15 -19.09
N GLY A 7 -28.83 0.93 -18.05
CA GLY A 7 -29.68 2.06 -17.67
C GLY A 7 -29.77 3.03 -18.85
N LEU A 8 -30.90 3.02 -19.54
CA LEU A 8 -31.27 4.02 -20.51
C LEU A 8 -32.68 4.47 -20.18
N LEU A 9 -32.78 5.77 -19.87
CA LEU A 9 -34.01 6.55 -19.82
C LEU A 9 -34.92 6.17 -21.01
N GLN A 10 -35.96 5.39 -20.76
CA GLN A 10 -37.05 5.26 -21.71
C GLN A 10 -38.04 6.38 -21.45
N ARG A 11 -37.90 7.44 -22.24
CA ARG A 11 -38.92 8.46 -22.49
C ARG A 11 -40.21 7.76 -22.95
N SER A 12 -41.15 7.54 -22.04
CA SER A 12 -42.57 7.41 -22.35
C SER A 12 -43.36 7.44 -21.05
N GLY A 13 -44.27 8.40 -20.93
CA GLY A 13 -45.12 8.59 -19.75
C GLY A 13 -46.07 7.42 -19.55
N LYS A 14 -45.62 6.38 -18.87
CA LYS A 14 -46.48 5.43 -18.13
C LYS A 14 -45.77 5.05 -16.84
N ILE A 15 -46.27 5.59 -15.73
CA ILE A 15 -45.92 5.13 -14.39
C ILE A 15 -46.42 3.69 -14.28
N LEU A 16 -45.53 2.72 -14.41
CA LEU A 16 -45.83 1.32 -14.15
C LEU A 16 -46.02 1.14 -12.63
N LYS A 17 -47.26 1.32 -12.18
CA LYS A 17 -47.75 0.79 -10.91
C LYS A 17 -47.70 -0.73 -10.99
N GLY A 18 -46.71 -1.35 -10.34
CA GLY A 18 -46.68 -2.81 -10.18
C GLY A 18 -45.31 -3.45 -10.29
N CYS A 19 -44.29 -2.96 -9.57
CA CYS A 19 -43.02 -3.66 -9.49
C CYS A 19 -42.39 -3.54 -8.09
N TYR A 20 -43.08 -4.07 -7.07
CA TYR A 20 -42.53 -4.12 -5.71
C TYR A 20 -42.54 -5.53 -5.08
N TYR A 21 -43.27 -6.50 -5.64
CA TYR A 21 -43.34 -7.86 -5.08
C TYR A 21 -42.46 -8.90 -5.79
N GLY A 22 -41.98 -8.62 -7.01
CA GLY A 22 -41.12 -9.55 -7.77
C GLY A 22 -39.62 -9.45 -7.45
N THR A 23 -39.12 -8.27 -7.10
CA THR A 23 -37.69 -8.02 -6.86
C THR A 23 -37.19 -8.55 -5.51
N LEU A 24 -38.07 -8.63 -4.50
CA LEU A 24 -37.73 -9.16 -3.18
C LEU A 24 -37.56 -10.68 -3.17
N LYS A 25 -38.45 -11.44 -3.84
CA LYS A 25 -38.28 -12.92 -3.96
C LYS A 25 -37.01 -13.28 -4.74
N LEU A 26 -36.73 -12.57 -5.84
CA LEU A 26 -35.52 -12.79 -6.63
C LEU A 26 -34.22 -12.47 -5.87
N ALA A 27 -34.27 -11.54 -4.90
CA ALA A 27 -33.17 -11.25 -3.99
C ALA A 27 -32.99 -12.31 -2.89
N VAL A 28 -34.09 -12.94 -2.44
CA VAL A 28 -34.07 -14.08 -1.50
C VAL A 28 -33.57 -15.37 -2.17
N ASP A 29 -33.93 -15.59 -3.44
CA ASP A 29 -33.52 -16.77 -4.21
C ASP A 29 -32.06 -16.69 -4.73
N GLY A 30 -31.34 -15.59 -4.46
CA GLY A 30 -29.94 -15.39 -4.89
C GLY A 30 -29.73 -15.27 -6.40
N SER A 31 -30.80 -15.22 -7.19
CA SER A 31 -30.79 -15.24 -8.66
C SER A 31 -30.29 -13.94 -9.30
N ILE A 32 -30.36 -12.81 -8.57
CA ILE A 32 -29.86 -11.51 -9.04
C ILE A 32 -28.43 -11.32 -8.54
N LYS A 33 -27.45 -11.67 -9.39
CA LYS A 33 -26.05 -11.26 -9.18
C LYS A 33 -25.91 -9.77 -9.53
N ARG A 34 -25.63 -8.92 -8.54
CA ARG A 34 -25.24 -7.53 -8.80
C ARG A 34 -23.95 -7.53 -9.62
N ALA A 35 -23.91 -6.73 -10.68
CA ALA A 35 -22.68 -6.55 -11.45
C ALA A 35 -21.61 -5.93 -10.54
N LYS A 36 -20.37 -6.43 -10.61
CA LYS A 36 -19.24 -5.88 -9.86
C LYS A 36 -19.12 -4.39 -10.21
N PRO A 37 -19.08 -3.48 -9.22
CA PRO A 37 -18.93 -2.07 -9.51
C PRO A 37 -17.56 -1.82 -10.16
N PRO A 38 -17.44 -0.78 -11.00
CA PRO A 38 -16.20 -0.51 -11.71
C PRO A 38 -15.05 -0.25 -10.74
N ASN A 39 -13.83 -0.58 -11.19
CA ASN A 39 -12.61 -0.28 -10.45
C ASN A 39 -12.51 1.24 -10.23
N TYR A 40 -12.14 1.64 -9.02
CA TYR A 40 -11.99 3.04 -8.65
C TYR A 40 -10.51 3.41 -8.52
N ASP A 41 -10.08 4.41 -9.28
CA ASP A 41 -8.71 4.94 -9.18
C ASP A 41 -8.63 6.00 -8.08
N PHE A 42 -8.29 5.53 -6.88
CA PHE A 42 -8.17 6.38 -5.70
C PHE A 42 -7.03 7.39 -5.78
N PHE A 43 -5.93 7.07 -6.48
CA PHE A 43 -4.76 7.93 -6.49
C PHE A 43 -4.99 9.23 -7.25
N SER A 44 -5.76 9.19 -8.34
CA SER A 44 -6.09 10.39 -9.13
C SER A 44 -7.29 11.15 -8.55
N SER A 45 -8.32 10.45 -8.10
CA SER A 45 -9.62 11.07 -7.81
C SER A 45 -9.86 11.38 -6.34
N GLY A 46 -9.08 10.80 -5.43
CA GLY A 46 -9.25 10.93 -3.98
C GLY A 46 -10.60 10.38 -3.48
N ASN A 47 -10.78 10.29 -2.16
CA ASN A 47 -12.09 9.99 -1.56
C ASN A 47 -12.67 11.23 -0.91
N ASN A 48 -13.80 11.70 -1.43
CA ASN A 48 -14.58 12.75 -0.79
C ASN A 48 -15.66 12.11 0.09
N TYR A 49 -15.82 12.59 1.33
CA TYR A 49 -16.83 12.08 2.26
C TYR A 49 -18.25 12.12 1.67
N LEU A 50 -18.56 13.17 0.91
CA LEU A 50 -19.82 13.28 0.17
C LEU A 50 -20.01 12.14 -0.83
N ARG A 51 -18.94 11.72 -1.50
CA ARG A 51 -19.01 10.60 -2.45
C ARG A 51 -19.33 9.31 -1.74
N PHE A 52 -18.76 9.05 -0.57
CA PHE A 52 -19.12 7.88 0.23
C PHE A 52 -20.60 7.85 0.62
N LEU A 53 -21.20 9.01 0.89
CA LEU A 53 -22.63 9.11 1.20
C LEU A 53 -23.55 8.89 -0.01
N PHE A 54 -23.10 9.25 -1.22
CA PHE A 54 -23.88 9.10 -2.46
C PHE A 54 -23.48 7.89 -3.32
N ASP A 55 -22.39 7.21 -2.97
CA ASP A 55 -21.97 5.98 -3.60
C ASP A 55 -22.76 4.81 -3.02
N ASN A 56 -23.67 4.28 -3.83
CA ASN A 56 -24.48 3.13 -3.47
C ASN A 56 -23.70 1.80 -3.55
N THR A 57 -22.40 1.83 -3.88
CA THR A 57 -21.54 0.65 -3.94
C THR A 57 -20.76 0.48 -2.65
N LYS A 58 -20.90 -0.68 -1.98
CA LYS A 58 -20.09 -0.98 -0.80
C LYS A 58 -18.71 -1.42 -1.27
N THR A 59 -17.67 -1.08 -0.51
CA THR A 59 -16.30 -1.57 -0.74
C THR A 59 -16.26 -3.09 -0.88
N MET A 60 -17.04 -3.80 -0.06
CA MET A 60 -17.16 -5.25 -0.06
C MET A 60 -17.77 -5.83 -1.35
N ASP A 61 -18.53 -5.04 -2.11
CA ASP A 61 -19.11 -5.49 -3.39
C ASP A 61 -18.03 -5.65 -4.48
N ARG A 62 -16.83 -5.09 -4.27
CA ARG A 62 -15.67 -5.24 -5.17
C ARG A 62 -14.85 -6.50 -4.87
N PHE A 63 -15.01 -7.08 -3.68
CA PHE A 63 -14.17 -8.19 -3.24
C PHE A 63 -14.52 -9.49 -3.95
N ASN A 64 -13.49 -10.29 -4.19
CA ASN A 64 -13.55 -11.65 -4.69
C ASN A 64 -12.74 -12.57 -3.74
N ASP A 65 -12.76 -13.87 -3.99
CA ASP A 65 -12.03 -14.83 -3.14
C ASP A 65 -10.50 -14.59 -3.16
N ASN A 66 -10.00 -13.95 -4.21
CA ASN A 66 -8.59 -13.57 -4.39
C ASN A 66 -8.27 -12.18 -3.80
N SER A 67 -9.21 -11.47 -3.16
CA SER A 67 -8.99 -10.19 -2.50
C SER A 67 -8.26 -10.39 -1.16
N LYS A 68 -7.01 -10.85 -1.24
CA LYS A 68 -6.15 -11.14 -0.09
C LYS A 68 -4.88 -10.31 -0.17
N VAL A 69 -4.36 -9.95 1.00
CA VAL A 69 -3.02 -9.39 1.15
C VAL A 69 -2.08 -10.53 1.49
N ILE A 70 -1.07 -10.73 0.64
CA ILE A 70 0.00 -11.70 0.86
C ILE A 70 1.27 -10.91 1.12
N VAL A 71 1.86 -11.07 2.30
CA VAL A 71 3.15 -10.49 2.63
C VAL A 71 4.22 -11.56 2.48
N VAL A 72 5.24 -11.28 1.68
CA VAL A 72 6.41 -12.14 1.54
C VAL A 72 7.52 -11.59 2.43
N GLU A 73 7.86 -12.35 3.47
CA GLU A 73 8.92 -11.99 4.41
C GLU A 73 10.14 -12.88 4.23
N GLY A 74 11.31 -12.35 4.60
CA GLY A 74 12.56 -13.11 4.55
C GLY A 74 13.80 -12.25 4.71
N ASN A 75 14.92 -12.92 4.99
CA ASN A 75 16.20 -12.26 5.20
C ASN A 75 16.65 -11.41 4.00
N ILE A 76 17.58 -10.50 4.22
CA ILE A 76 18.24 -9.72 3.17
C ILE A 76 18.94 -10.69 2.19
N ALA A 77 18.89 -10.38 0.89
CA ALA A 77 19.48 -11.19 -0.18
C ALA A 77 18.95 -12.64 -0.34
N SER A 78 17.83 -13.00 0.29
CA SER A 78 17.18 -14.32 0.13
C SER A 78 16.47 -14.54 -1.23
N GLY A 79 16.44 -13.53 -2.10
CA GLY A 79 15.74 -13.60 -3.39
C GLY A 79 14.21 -13.50 -3.30
N LYS A 80 13.66 -13.09 -2.15
CA LYS A 80 12.22 -12.97 -1.90
C LYS A 80 11.48 -12.07 -2.90
N SER A 81 12.10 -10.99 -3.37
CA SER A 81 11.49 -10.06 -4.32
C SER A 81 11.13 -10.75 -5.64
N ASN A 82 11.98 -11.68 -6.10
CA ASN A 82 11.71 -12.47 -7.31
C ASN A 82 10.55 -13.45 -7.10
N VAL A 83 10.44 -14.04 -5.90
CA VAL A 83 9.34 -14.94 -5.54
C VAL A 83 8.04 -14.16 -5.47
N ALA A 84 8.04 -13.00 -4.79
CA ALA A 84 6.88 -12.14 -4.65
C ALA A 84 6.37 -11.63 -6.01
N ALA A 85 7.27 -11.17 -6.88
CA ALA A 85 6.93 -10.72 -8.22
C ALA A 85 6.36 -11.85 -9.09
N LYS A 86 6.91 -13.07 -9.00
CA LYS A 86 6.38 -14.24 -9.71
C LYS A 86 5.02 -14.67 -9.15
N LEU A 87 4.87 -14.70 -7.83
CA LEU A 87 3.63 -15.05 -7.16
C LEU A 87 2.48 -14.11 -7.55
N ALA A 88 2.75 -12.81 -7.57
CA ALA A 88 1.79 -11.80 -8.02
C ALA A 88 1.32 -12.06 -9.46
N LYS A 89 2.25 -12.36 -10.37
CA LYS A 89 1.93 -12.69 -11.78
C LYS A 89 1.09 -13.96 -11.91
N TYR A 90 1.37 -15.01 -11.13
CA TYR A 90 0.61 -16.26 -11.20
C TYR A 90 -0.80 -16.15 -10.61
N LEU A 91 -0.97 -15.31 -9.58
CA LEU A 91 -2.25 -15.11 -8.89
C LEU A 91 -3.08 -13.94 -9.45
N ASP A 92 -2.59 -13.26 -10.49
CA ASP A 92 -3.18 -12.04 -11.05
C ASP A 92 -3.40 -10.94 -9.99
N MET A 93 -2.42 -10.81 -9.10
CA MET A 93 -2.39 -9.84 -8.00
C MET A 93 -1.42 -8.70 -8.30
N GLU A 94 -1.69 -7.55 -7.71
CA GLU A 94 -0.79 -6.39 -7.83
C GLU A 94 0.45 -6.59 -6.96
N TYR A 95 1.63 -6.31 -7.50
CA TYR A 95 2.90 -6.45 -6.79
C TYR A 95 3.37 -5.10 -6.24
N PHE A 96 3.59 -5.03 -4.94
CA PHE A 96 4.17 -3.88 -4.26
C PHE A 96 5.61 -4.22 -3.81
N PRO A 97 6.64 -3.64 -4.44
CA PRO A 97 8.04 -3.91 -4.09
C PRO A 97 8.44 -3.29 -2.75
N ASP A 98 9.51 -3.80 -2.15
CA ASP A 98 10.16 -3.24 -0.95
C ASP A 98 10.70 -1.85 -1.29
N PRO A 99 10.40 -0.80 -0.50
CA PRO A 99 10.92 0.53 -0.73
C PRO A 99 12.45 0.57 -0.71
N THR A 100 13.00 1.26 -1.70
CA THR A 100 14.42 1.55 -1.87
C THR A 100 14.77 2.93 -1.32
N GLU A 101 16.07 3.24 -1.21
CA GLU A 101 16.51 4.58 -0.83
C GLU A 101 16.06 5.66 -1.80
N ASP A 102 15.92 5.34 -3.08
CA ASP A 102 15.43 6.28 -4.07
C ASP A 102 13.94 6.59 -3.86
N ASP A 103 13.17 5.70 -3.22
CA ASP A 103 11.80 6.00 -2.75
C ASP A 103 11.81 6.96 -1.55
N ILE A 104 12.92 7.04 -0.82
CA ILE A 104 13.09 7.97 0.30
C ILE A 104 13.50 9.35 -0.21
N TYR A 105 14.54 9.42 -1.04
CA TYR A 105 15.27 10.66 -1.32
C TYR A 105 15.00 11.29 -2.69
N VAL A 106 14.51 10.52 -3.68
CA VAL A 106 14.29 11.06 -5.03
C VAL A 106 12.85 11.55 -5.17
N TYR A 107 12.69 12.85 -5.38
CA TYR A 107 11.41 13.45 -5.73
C TYR A 107 11.11 13.22 -7.20
N ARG A 108 10.18 12.28 -7.44
CA ARG A 108 9.63 11.94 -8.77
C ARG A 108 8.46 12.82 -9.21
N ASN A 109 8.02 13.74 -8.36
CA ASN A 109 6.89 14.63 -8.65
C ASN A 109 7.33 15.98 -9.25
N VAL A 110 8.62 16.14 -9.55
CA VAL A 110 9.21 17.36 -10.09
C VAL A 110 9.97 16.99 -11.36
N GLU A 111 9.84 17.80 -12.41
CA GLU A 111 10.61 17.65 -13.66
C GLU A 111 11.67 18.76 -13.75
N PRO A 112 12.97 18.43 -13.84
CA PRO A 112 13.57 17.09 -13.79
C PRO A 112 13.52 16.46 -12.39
N ASN A 113 13.57 15.11 -12.32
CA ASN A 113 13.64 14.38 -11.05
C ASN A 113 14.77 14.93 -10.19
N PHE A 114 14.46 15.14 -8.90
CA PHE A 114 15.37 15.83 -8.00
C PHE A 114 15.79 14.93 -6.84
N ASP A 115 17.09 14.64 -6.76
CA ASP A 115 17.67 13.90 -5.64
C ASP A 115 18.11 14.85 -4.54
N ILE A 116 17.49 14.76 -3.37
CA ILE A 116 17.82 15.66 -2.25
C ILE A 116 19.18 15.36 -1.62
N ARG A 117 19.73 14.16 -1.81
CA ARG A 117 21.07 13.78 -1.34
C ARG A 117 22.15 14.67 -1.93
N CYS A 118 21.89 15.31 -3.08
CA CYS A 118 22.84 16.24 -3.66
C CYS A 118 23.19 17.38 -2.69
N HIS A 119 22.32 17.79 -1.76
CA HIS A 119 22.62 18.85 -0.78
C HIS A 119 23.51 18.41 0.38
N ASN A 120 23.91 17.13 0.45
CA ASN A 120 24.72 16.63 1.58
C ASN A 120 26.04 17.40 1.77
N PHE A 121 26.59 18.01 0.72
CA PHE A 121 27.80 18.85 0.84
C PHE A 121 27.55 20.20 1.52
N LEU A 122 26.30 20.70 1.49
CA LEU A 122 25.90 21.96 2.11
C LEU A 122 25.48 21.80 3.57
N LEU A 123 25.00 20.61 3.92
CA LEU A 123 24.40 20.34 5.22
C LEU A 123 25.46 20.00 6.28
N PRO A 124 25.28 20.45 7.53
CA PRO A 124 26.11 20.00 8.65
C PRO A 124 25.87 18.51 8.92
N ASP A 125 26.85 17.83 9.52
CA ASP A 125 26.85 16.36 9.67
C ASP A 125 25.58 15.78 10.30
N TYR A 126 25.01 16.46 11.28
CA TYR A 126 23.78 16.02 11.93
C TYR A 126 22.56 16.07 11.00
N ALA A 127 22.53 16.97 10.03
CA ALA A 127 21.42 17.17 9.09
C ALA A 127 21.60 16.44 7.74
N LYS A 128 22.77 15.86 7.48
CA LYS A 128 23.02 15.09 6.25
C LYS A 128 22.05 13.92 6.11
N TYR A 129 21.52 13.76 4.90
CA TYR A 129 20.77 12.58 4.47
C TYR A 129 21.71 11.37 4.46
N TYR A 130 21.21 10.25 4.97
CA TYR A 130 22.03 9.11 5.34
C TYR A 130 21.64 7.88 4.52
N THR A 131 22.59 7.30 3.79
CA THR A 131 22.37 6.11 2.95
C THR A 131 22.83 4.84 3.68
N CYS A 132 22.41 3.67 3.20
CA CYS A 132 22.90 2.37 3.68
C CYS A 132 24.40 2.25 3.46
N GLU A 133 24.94 2.78 2.37
CA GLU A 133 26.40 2.78 2.15
C GLU A 133 27.13 3.58 3.24
N MET A 134 26.58 4.74 3.63
CA MET A 134 27.12 5.52 4.75
C MET A 134 26.97 4.77 6.08
N PHE A 135 25.86 4.05 6.27
CA PHE A 135 25.61 3.23 7.46
C PHE A 135 26.67 2.15 7.69
N TRP A 136 27.03 1.42 6.63
CA TRP A 136 28.03 0.34 6.75
C TRP A 136 29.45 0.84 6.97
N ASN A 137 29.76 2.07 6.56
CA ASN A 137 31.09 2.66 6.66
C ASN A 137 31.27 3.56 7.90
N GLU A 138 30.23 3.80 8.68
CA GLU A 138 30.28 4.70 9.83
C GLU A 138 30.79 3.97 11.08
N PRO A 139 31.92 4.40 11.68
CA PRO A 139 32.47 3.74 12.87
C PRO A 139 31.63 3.97 14.14
N ASP A 140 30.87 5.07 14.24
CA ASP A 140 30.11 5.42 15.45
C ASP A 140 28.65 5.81 15.12
N LEU A 141 27.82 4.77 15.02
CA LEU A 141 26.39 4.91 14.71
C LEU A 141 25.55 5.39 15.89
N ILE A 142 25.96 5.04 17.12
CA ILE A 142 25.18 5.33 18.33
C ILE A 142 25.25 6.82 18.66
N ASN A 143 26.45 7.39 18.76
CA ASN A 143 26.60 8.78 19.19
C ASN A 143 26.07 9.77 18.14
N LYS A 144 26.18 9.41 16.86
CA LYS A 144 25.62 10.21 15.76
C LYS A 144 24.12 10.02 15.55
N GLY A 145 23.51 8.99 16.16
CA GLY A 145 22.08 8.68 16.05
C GLY A 145 21.60 8.31 14.64
N LYS A 146 22.52 7.99 13.71
CA LYS A 146 22.19 7.80 12.29
C LYS A 146 21.57 6.43 11.99
N GLY A 147 21.86 5.41 12.80
CA GLY A 147 21.20 4.11 12.70
C GLY A 147 19.69 4.19 12.90
N LEU A 148 19.26 4.97 13.91
CA LEU A 148 17.83 5.25 14.16
C LEU A 148 17.20 6.00 12.99
N TYR A 149 17.90 7.04 12.48
CA TYR A 149 17.43 7.85 11.36
C TYR A 149 17.13 7.01 10.12
N LEU A 150 18.07 6.14 9.72
CA LEU A 150 17.90 5.26 8.55
C LEU A 150 16.71 4.32 8.74
N GLN A 151 16.66 3.65 9.89
CA GLN A 151 15.63 2.66 10.19
C GLN A 151 14.23 3.29 10.27
N TYR A 152 14.13 4.52 10.78
CA TYR A 152 12.89 5.28 10.83
C TYR A 152 12.37 5.64 9.42
N HIS A 153 13.26 6.04 8.52
CA HIS A 153 12.86 6.36 7.14
C HIS A 153 12.38 5.13 6.37
N PHE A 154 13.04 3.97 6.54
CA PHE A 154 12.56 2.71 5.97
C PHE A 154 11.20 2.31 6.53
N TYR A 155 11.03 2.39 7.86
CA TYR A 155 9.75 2.12 8.51
C TYR A 155 8.62 2.98 7.93
N LEU A 156 8.83 4.29 7.81
CA LEU A 156 7.85 5.21 7.23
C LEU A 156 7.50 4.83 5.79
N ARG A 157 8.50 4.53 4.94
CA ARG A 157 8.22 4.15 3.55
C ARG A 157 7.51 2.81 3.44
N ARG A 158 7.88 1.81 4.23
CA ARG A 158 7.18 0.51 4.26
C ARG A 158 5.74 0.66 4.76
N TYR A 159 5.52 1.51 5.76
CA TYR A 159 4.18 1.85 6.24
C TYR A 159 3.33 2.51 5.14
N TRP A 160 3.88 3.52 4.44
CA TRP A 160 3.19 4.14 3.31
C TRP A 160 2.90 3.17 2.17
N ASN A 161 3.85 2.28 1.85
CA ASN A 161 3.66 1.25 0.83
C ASN A 161 2.52 0.29 1.20
N TYR A 162 2.48 -0.12 2.47
CA TYR A 162 1.41 -0.96 3.01
C TYR A 162 0.04 -0.28 2.95
N LEU A 163 -0.05 1.01 3.31
CA LEU A 163 -1.29 1.78 3.16
C LEU A 163 -1.74 1.88 1.69
N ARG A 164 -0.81 2.10 0.76
CA ARG A 164 -1.12 2.14 -0.67
C ARG A 164 -1.65 0.79 -1.17
N ALA A 165 -1.06 -0.31 -0.72
CA ALA A 165 -1.54 -1.66 -1.02
C ALA A 165 -2.96 -1.91 -0.51
N LEU A 166 -3.26 -1.50 0.74
CA LEU A 166 -4.60 -1.59 1.28
C LEU A 166 -5.60 -0.73 0.52
N CYS A 167 -5.23 0.51 0.18
CA CYS A 167 -6.06 1.37 -0.65
C CYS A 167 -6.35 0.73 -2.02
N HIS A 168 -5.35 0.10 -2.67
CA HIS A 168 -5.57 -0.62 -3.93
C HIS A 168 -6.57 -1.76 -3.76
N LEU A 169 -6.38 -2.60 -2.74
CA LEU A 169 -7.27 -3.71 -2.42
C LEU A 169 -8.72 -3.23 -2.20
N PHE A 170 -8.93 -2.21 -1.36
CA PHE A 170 -10.28 -1.73 -1.05
C PHE A 170 -10.99 -1.10 -2.26
N ASN A 171 -10.27 -0.42 -3.15
CA ASN A 171 -10.88 0.30 -4.26
C ASN A 171 -11.06 -0.53 -5.54
N THR A 172 -10.25 -1.58 -5.74
CA THR A 172 -10.32 -2.45 -6.93
C THR A 172 -10.86 -3.85 -6.62
N GLY A 173 -10.68 -4.31 -5.37
CA GLY A 173 -10.89 -5.69 -4.97
C GLY A 173 -9.84 -6.66 -5.55
N GLN A 174 -8.75 -6.17 -6.14
CA GLN A 174 -7.66 -7.01 -6.59
C GLN A 174 -6.77 -7.39 -5.40
N GLY A 175 -6.39 -8.66 -5.30
CA GLY A 175 -5.41 -9.12 -4.32
C GLY A 175 -4.06 -8.44 -4.49
N VAL A 176 -3.29 -8.40 -3.42
CA VAL A 176 -2.01 -7.68 -3.38
C VAL A 176 -0.92 -8.53 -2.76
N VAL A 177 0.24 -8.56 -3.40
CA VAL A 177 1.46 -9.17 -2.87
C VAL A 177 2.45 -8.06 -2.49
N ILE A 178 2.86 -8.02 -1.24
CA ILE A 178 3.77 -7.00 -0.69
C ILE A 178 5.10 -7.66 -0.32
N ASP A 179 6.20 -7.07 -0.78
CA ASP A 179 7.55 -7.46 -0.35
C ASP A 179 7.93 -6.67 0.90
N ARG A 180 7.99 -7.38 2.04
CA ARG A 180 8.09 -6.88 3.42
C ARG A 180 6.98 -5.96 3.90
N SER A 181 6.60 -6.17 5.16
CA SER A 181 5.63 -5.35 5.88
C SER A 181 6.31 -4.44 6.93
N PRO A 182 5.63 -3.35 7.36
CA PRO A 182 6.10 -2.55 8.49
C PRO A 182 6.19 -3.37 9.79
N PHE A 183 5.45 -4.48 9.89
CA PHE A 183 5.49 -5.36 11.05
C PHE A 183 6.84 -6.06 11.21
N SER A 184 7.65 -6.20 10.16
CA SER A 184 8.96 -6.86 10.27
C SER A 184 10.07 -5.94 10.77
N GLU A 185 9.77 -4.65 10.98
CA GLU A 185 10.76 -3.65 11.38
C GLU A 185 11.24 -3.80 12.83
N PHE A 186 10.44 -4.40 13.71
CA PHE A 186 10.88 -4.69 15.08
C PHE A 186 12.06 -5.68 15.09
N ILE A 187 12.10 -6.63 14.13
CA ILE A 187 13.16 -7.63 14.02
C ILE A 187 14.46 -6.93 13.61
N PHE A 188 14.40 -5.99 12.68
CA PHE A 188 15.55 -5.17 12.29
C PHE A 188 16.04 -4.29 13.44
N ALA A 189 15.12 -3.64 14.17
CA ALA A 189 15.48 -2.85 15.34
C ALA A 189 16.15 -3.70 16.44
N GLU A 190 15.65 -4.90 16.68
CA GLU A 190 16.24 -5.84 17.64
C GLU A 190 17.62 -6.33 17.20
N ALA A 191 17.78 -6.68 15.92
CA ALA A 191 19.06 -7.09 15.35
C ALA A 191 20.10 -5.96 15.39
N MET A 192 19.70 -4.73 15.04
CA MET A 192 20.56 -3.54 15.14
C MET A 192 21.00 -3.26 16.57
N HIS A 193 20.11 -3.44 17.54
CA HIS A 193 20.46 -3.28 18.95
C HIS A 193 21.46 -4.35 19.42
N LYS A 194 21.27 -5.62 19.05
CA LYS A 194 22.21 -6.72 19.35
C LYS A 194 23.60 -6.49 18.75
N CYS A 195 23.67 -5.83 17.60
CA CYS A 195 24.94 -5.50 16.93
C CYS A 195 25.56 -4.17 17.40
N ASN A 196 25.02 -3.53 18.44
CA ASN A 196 25.47 -2.21 18.93
C ASN A 196 25.38 -1.08 17.88
N TYR A 197 24.43 -1.16 16.94
CA TYR A 197 24.16 -0.07 15.97
C TYR A 197 23.07 0.88 16.46
N LEU A 198 22.31 0.48 17.48
CA LEU A 198 21.17 1.22 18.00
C LEU A 198 21.18 1.25 19.53
N SER A 199 20.99 2.44 20.12
CA SER A 199 20.83 2.60 21.57
C SER A 199 19.51 1.99 22.05
N GLU A 200 19.44 1.64 23.33
CA GLU A 200 18.21 1.11 23.93
C GLU A 200 17.02 2.07 23.78
N ARG A 201 17.28 3.39 23.92
CA ARG A 201 16.28 4.43 23.68
C ARG A 201 15.80 4.46 22.23
N GLY A 202 16.71 4.29 21.27
CA GLY A 202 16.37 4.22 19.85
C GLY A 202 15.52 2.99 19.51
N LYS A 203 15.86 1.83 20.11
CA LYS A 203 15.06 0.60 20.00
C LYS A 203 13.64 0.81 20.54
N PHE A 204 13.53 1.37 21.75
CA PHE A 204 12.23 1.63 22.36
C PHE A 204 11.36 2.53 21.48
N LEU A 205 11.94 3.57 20.89
CA LEU A 205 11.22 4.48 19.99
C LEU A 205 10.68 3.75 18.75
N LEU A 206 11.47 2.86 18.12
CA LEU A 206 11.01 2.12 16.93
C LEU A 206 9.95 1.04 17.23
N ILE A 207 9.96 0.47 18.43
CA ILE A 207 9.02 -0.61 18.82
C ILE A 207 7.69 -0.05 19.34
N SER A 208 7.65 1.21 19.75
CA SER A 208 6.46 1.82 20.37
C SER A 208 5.38 2.27 19.37
N PHE A 209 5.60 2.13 18.06
CA PHE A 209 4.68 2.57 17.00
C PHE A 209 3.85 1.43 16.41
#